data_AF-A0A7K4CML8-F1
#
_entry.id   AF-A0A7K4CML8-F1
#
_cell.length_a   1.000
_cell.length_b   1.000
_cell.length_c   1.000
_cell.angle_alpha   90.00
_cell.angle_beta   90.00
_cell.angle_gamma   90.00
#
_symmetry.space_group_name_H-M   'P 1'
#
loop_
_entity.id
_entity.type
_entity.pdbx_description
1 polymer ?
#
loop_
_entity_poly.entity_id
_entity_poly.type
_entity_poly.pdbx_seq_one_letter_code
_entity_poly.pdbx_strand_id
1 'polypeptide(L)'
;MNAMNASTGKRVTLPNGMRVRCIDTLTARYVYKEIFVDEVYTRAGGIAIQPGAVVLDIGANIGLFTLFAASSVQDVEIHAFEPVLPIFEALRENTSYFRPLVHVYNVGLGDADRDVPFKFYPRACADSTATPFEFDAKVARYVETYEQSIAGDMPVAKLVPRAWRPRVVRSFLKRMYAGQDVTCHVRPLRDIIAELRIDRIDLLKIDAENAERQVVAGMKDPDWEKVRQVAMEVHTHVAGGEHLVAEMQAMLESKGFRVTPGAESRETIMGVFMVYGKKPPA
;
A
#
# COMPACT_ATOMS: atom_id res chain seq x y z
N MET A 1 32.69 -2.16 11.52
CA MET A 1 31.58 -1.61 12.32
C MET A 1 31.34 -0.18 11.86
N ASN A 2 30.50 0.01 10.83
CA ASN A 2 30.02 1.34 10.45
C ASN A 2 28.58 1.44 10.94
N ALA A 3 28.37 2.30 11.93
CA ALA A 3 27.05 2.67 12.39
C ALA A 3 26.25 3.18 11.18
N MET A 4 25.12 2.52 10.93
CA MET A 4 24.07 3.04 10.07
C MET A 4 23.77 4.47 10.51
N ASN A 5 24.04 5.42 9.64
CA ASN A 5 23.59 6.79 9.78
C ASN A 5 22.05 6.75 9.65
N ALA A 6 21.38 6.45 10.76
CA ALA A 6 19.94 6.60 10.91
C ALA A 6 19.63 8.05 10.56
N SER A 7 19.03 8.28 9.39
CA SER A 7 18.54 9.60 9.04
C SER A 7 17.57 10.02 10.13
N THR A 8 17.93 11.07 10.87
CA THR A 8 17.07 11.73 11.85
C THR A 8 15.70 11.97 11.22
N GLY A 9 14.67 11.36 11.80
CA GLY A 9 13.35 11.21 11.16
C GLY A 9 12.72 12.55 10.82
N LYS A 10 12.57 12.84 9.53
CA LYS A 10 11.83 14.02 9.08
C LYS A 10 10.39 13.90 9.56
N ARG A 11 9.81 15.01 9.99
CA ARG A 11 8.38 15.10 10.33
C ARG A 11 7.71 16.09 9.40
N VAL A 12 6.46 15.81 9.06
CA VAL A 12 5.59 16.70 8.29
C VAL A 12 4.26 16.90 9.02
N THR A 13 3.76 18.13 9.01
CA THR A 13 2.37 18.42 9.38
C THR A 13 1.51 18.30 8.14
N LEU A 14 0.52 17.42 8.20
CA LEU A 14 -0.46 17.17 7.15
C LEU A 14 -1.60 18.21 7.23
N PRO A 15 -2.39 18.40 6.15
CA PRO A 15 -3.46 19.40 6.10
C PRO A 15 -4.48 19.35 7.23
N ASN A 16 -4.78 18.17 7.79
CA ASN A 16 -5.67 18.01 8.95
C ASN A 16 -5.00 18.29 10.31
N GLY A 17 -3.76 18.81 10.31
CA GLY A 17 -3.00 19.13 11.52
C GLY A 17 -2.21 17.96 12.12
N MET A 18 -2.38 16.72 11.62
CA MET A 18 -1.61 15.57 12.08
C MET A 18 -0.12 15.75 11.78
N ARG A 19 0.73 15.46 12.76
CA ARG A 19 2.19 15.51 12.60
C ARG A 19 2.77 14.09 12.60
N VAL A 20 3.25 13.65 11.44
CA VAL A 20 3.77 12.29 11.22
C VAL A 20 5.27 12.31 10.95
N ARG A 21 5.99 11.29 11.43
CA ARG A 21 7.33 10.92 10.95
C ARG A 21 7.18 10.33 9.55
N CYS A 22 8.04 10.76 8.63
CA CYS A 22 8.04 10.34 7.23
C CYS A 22 9.47 10.11 6.74
N ILE A 23 9.62 9.28 5.72
CA ILE A 23 10.89 9.12 5.00
C ILE A 23 11.09 10.33 4.07
N ASP A 24 10.07 10.62 3.26
CA ASP A 24 10.00 11.81 2.45
C ASP A 24 8.63 12.50 2.55
N THR A 25 8.66 13.82 2.40
CA THR A 25 7.50 14.68 2.59
C THR A 25 6.54 14.64 1.40
N LEU A 26 7.02 14.32 0.20
CA LEU A 26 6.19 14.34 -1.01
C LEU A 26 5.28 13.11 -1.02
N THR A 27 5.82 11.91 -0.82
CA THR A 27 5.07 10.67 -0.67
C THR A 27 4.12 10.74 0.52
N ALA A 28 4.54 11.26 1.68
CA ALA A 28 3.64 11.41 2.82
C ALA A 28 2.41 12.30 2.51
N ARG A 29 2.60 13.39 1.76
CA ARG A 29 1.49 14.26 1.33
C ARG A 29 0.64 13.62 0.23
N TYR A 30 1.26 12.85 -0.65
CA TYR A 30 0.59 12.13 -1.71
C TYR A 30 -0.37 11.09 -1.13
N VAL A 31 0.15 10.17 -0.32
CA VAL A 31 -0.62 9.12 0.35
C VAL A 31 -1.69 9.72 1.28
N TYR A 32 -1.39 10.86 1.94
CA TYR A 32 -2.41 11.58 2.71
C TYR A 32 -3.58 12.03 1.82
N LYS A 33 -3.30 12.60 0.65
CA LYS A 33 -4.35 13.06 -0.27
C LYS A 33 -5.21 11.88 -0.70
N GLU A 34 -4.61 10.75 -1.09
CA GLU A 34 -5.35 9.56 -1.53
C GLU A 34 -6.28 9.03 -0.44
N ILE A 35 -5.78 8.90 0.79
CA ILE A 35 -6.55 8.31 1.89
C ILE A 35 -7.58 9.29 2.46
N PHE A 36 -7.18 10.51 2.77
CA PHE A 36 -8.00 11.45 3.57
C PHE A 36 -8.79 12.46 2.73
N VAL A 37 -8.43 12.68 1.46
CA VAL A 37 -9.08 13.67 0.59
C VAL A 37 -9.84 13.00 -0.54
N ASP A 38 -9.19 12.06 -1.23
CA ASP A 38 -9.82 11.33 -2.33
C ASP A 38 -10.67 10.16 -1.80
N GLU A 39 -10.46 9.78 -0.53
CA GLU A 39 -11.20 8.74 0.18
C GLU A 39 -11.22 7.42 -0.60
N VAL A 40 -10.07 7.06 -1.19
CA VAL A 40 -10.00 5.96 -2.16
C VAL A 40 -10.60 4.67 -1.59
N TYR A 41 -10.37 4.40 -0.30
CA TYR A 41 -10.84 3.21 0.40
C TYR A 41 -12.34 3.22 0.74
N THR A 42 -12.96 4.36 1.00
CA THR A 42 -14.35 4.44 1.50
C THR A 42 -15.36 4.87 0.43
N ARG A 43 -14.91 5.53 -0.64
CA ARG A 43 -15.77 6.05 -1.70
C ARG A 43 -16.31 4.94 -2.62
N ALA A 44 -17.42 5.23 -3.32
CA ALA A 44 -17.96 4.42 -4.44
C ALA A 44 -18.22 2.93 -4.14
N GLY A 45 -18.64 2.60 -2.91
CA GLY A 45 -18.93 1.22 -2.50
C GLY A 45 -17.74 0.49 -1.87
N GLY A 46 -16.65 1.22 -1.58
CA GLY A 46 -15.49 0.78 -0.78
C GLY A 46 -15.84 0.35 0.65
N ILE A 47 -14.89 0.29 1.55
CA ILE A 47 -15.04 -0.35 2.87
C ILE A 47 -15.79 0.49 3.90
N ALA A 48 -16.34 -0.17 4.92
CA ALA A 48 -16.88 0.47 6.11
C ALA A 48 -16.22 -0.11 7.37
N ILE A 49 -15.75 0.76 8.27
CA ILE A 49 -15.16 0.36 9.57
C ILE A 49 -16.22 0.62 10.64
N GLN A 50 -16.58 -0.43 11.38
CA GLN A 50 -17.56 -0.37 12.47
C GLN A 50 -16.85 -0.33 13.83
N PRO A 51 -17.47 0.20 14.89
CA PRO A 51 -16.92 0.10 16.23
C PRO A 51 -16.61 -1.36 16.61
N GLY A 52 -15.48 -1.60 17.28
CA GLY A 52 -15.08 -2.97 17.65
C GLY A 52 -14.54 -3.82 16.49
N ALA A 53 -14.21 -3.20 15.34
CA ALA A 53 -13.69 -3.92 14.17
C ALA A 53 -12.25 -4.39 14.36
N VAL A 54 -11.94 -5.56 13.79
CA VAL A 54 -10.56 -6.07 13.63
C VAL A 54 -10.09 -5.82 12.20
N VAL A 55 -9.03 -5.02 12.05
CA VAL A 55 -8.46 -4.61 10.76
C VAL A 55 -7.05 -5.16 10.59
N LEU A 56 -6.78 -5.77 9.45
CA LEU A 56 -5.43 -6.13 9.02
C LEU A 56 -5.01 -5.17 7.89
N ASP A 57 -3.93 -4.42 8.11
CA ASP A 57 -3.36 -3.43 7.20
C ASP A 57 -2.03 -3.97 6.65
N ILE A 58 -2.08 -4.61 5.47
CA ILE A 58 -0.91 -5.14 4.77
C ILE A 58 -0.32 -4.06 3.87
N GLY A 59 0.98 -3.81 4.08
CA GLY A 59 1.70 -2.67 3.48
C GLY A 59 1.25 -1.36 4.11
N ALA A 60 1.40 -1.28 5.43
CA ALA A 60 0.95 -0.12 6.20
C ALA A 60 1.79 1.14 5.93
N ASN A 61 2.96 1.01 5.30
CA ASN A 61 3.89 2.11 5.02
C ASN A 61 4.16 2.89 6.32
N ILE A 62 4.15 4.22 6.32
CA ILE A 62 4.32 5.06 7.51
C ILE A 62 3.05 5.12 8.40
N GLY A 63 2.01 4.35 8.07
CA GLY A 63 0.80 4.18 8.89
C GLY A 63 -0.35 5.12 8.61
N LEU A 64 -0.40 5.81 7.47
CA LEU A 64 -1.47 6.78 7.21
C LEU A 64 -2.86 6.13 7.14
N PHE A 65 -2.98 4.93 6.54
CA PHE A 65 -4.22 4.17 6.56
C PHE A 65 -4.56 3.68 7.98
N THR A 66 -3.57 3.13 8.69
CA THR A 66 -3.71 2.73 10.09
C THR A 66 -4.26 3.87 10.96
N LEU A 67 -3.73 5.09 10.82
CA LEU A 67 -4.19 6.28 11.57
C LEU A 67 -5.60 6.71 11.17
N PHE A 68 -5.93 6.63 9.88
CA PHE A 68 -7.28 6.87 9.38
C PHE A 68 -8.29 5.91 10.03
N ALA A 69 -8.01 4.60 9.97
CA ALA A 69 -8.87 3.56 10.56
C ALA A 69 -8.98 3.69 12.08
N ALA A 70 -7.87 3.95 12.78
CA ALA A 70 -7.86 4.10 14.23
C ALA A 70 -8.61 5.34 14.72
N SER A 71 -8.73 6.37 13.87
CA SER A 71 -9.41 7.62 14.20
C SER A 71 -10.86 7.68 13.68
N SER A 72 -11.31 6.71 12.88
CA SER A 72 -12.62 6.78 12.25
C SER A 72 -13.77 6.40 13.19
N VAL A 73 -13.56 5.39 14.05
CA VAL A 73 -14.55 4.89 15.01
C VAL A 73 -13.85 4.40 16.29
N GLN A 74 -14.60 4.19 17.36
CA GLN A 74 -14.06 3.72 18.64
C GLN A 74 -13.74 2.22 18.61
N ASP A 75 -12.76 1.82 19.43
CA ASP A 75 -12.43 0.41 19.72
C ASP A 75 -12.05 -0.43 18.48
N VAL A 76 -11.33 0.14 17.52
CA VAL A 76 -10.80 -0.61 16.37
C VAL A 76 -9.47 -1.25 16.74
N GLU A 77 -9.41 -2.58 16.67
CA GLU A 77 -8.16 -3.34 16.78
C GLU A 77 -7.50 -3.42 15.41
N ILE A 78 -6.23 -3.03 15.30
CA ILE A 78 -5.52 -2.97 14.02
C ILE A 78 -4.19 -3.72 14.11
N HIS A 79 -3.96 -4.63 13.17
CA HIS A 79 -2.67 -5.27 12.94
C HIS A 79 -2.07 -4.74 11.64
N ALA A 80 -1.04 -3.91 11.76
CA ALA A 80 -0.39 -3.23 10.64
C ALA A 80 0.99 -3.83 10.34
N PHE A 81 1.27 -4.11 9.08
CA PHE A 81 2.46 -4.84 8.65
C PHE A 81 3.27 -4.02 7.65
N GLU A 82 4.56 -3.85 7.94
CA GLU A 82 5.49 -3.12 7.08
C GLU A 82 6.88 -3.81 7.06
N PRO A 83 7.34 -4.34 5.92
CA PRO A 83 8.61 -5.06 5.83
C PRO A 83 9.85 -4.17 5.97
N VAL A 84 9.83 -2.94 5.44
CA VAL A 84 11.03 -2.12 5.32
C VAL A 84 11.30 -1.37 6.62
N LEU A 85 12.37 -1.76 7.32
CA LEU A 85 12.67 -1.30 8.69
C LEU A 85 12.59 0.25 8.88
N PRO A 86 13.23 1.09 8.03
CA PRO A 86 13.08 2.55 8.16
C PRO A 86 11.62 3.04 8.11
N ILE A 87 10.80 2.45 7.24
CA ILE A 87 9.39 2.79 7.07
C ILE A 87 8.59 2.29 8.28
N PHE A 88 8.83 1.03 8.70
CA PHE A 88 8.23 0.44 9.89
C PHE A 88 8.50 1.26 11.16
N GLU A 89 9.71 1.81 11.33
CA GLU A 89 9.98 2.66 12.49
C GLU A 89 9.14 3.93 12.48
N ALA A 90 8.85 4.49 11.30
CA ALA A 90 7.94 5.63 11.17
C ALA A 90 6.50 5.22 11.49
N LEU A 91 6.02 4.09 10.97
CA LEU A 91 4.73 3.49 11.35
C LEU A 91 4.59 3.36 12.87
N ARG A 92 5.55 2.68 13.51
CA ARG A 92 5.56 2.41 14.95
C ARG A 92 5.50 3.69 15.78
N GLU A 93 6.22 4.73 15.37
CA GLU A 93 6.22 6.02 16.06
C GLU A 93 4.92 6.80 15.83
N ASN A 94 4.39 6.76 14.60
CA ASN A 94 3.16 7.47 14.26
C ASN A 94 1.94 6.88 14.97
N THR A 95 1.88 5.56 15.13
CA THR A 95 0.72 4.87 15.72
C THR A 95 0.84 4.62 17.21
N SER A 96 1.93 5.02 17.86
CA SER A 96 2.21 4.68 19.27
C SER A 96 1.13 5.14 20.26
N TYR A 97 0.42 6.23 19.93
CA TYR A 97 -0.66 6.79 20.76
C TYR A 97 -1.92 5.93 20.78
N PHE A 98 -2.10 5.02 19.82
CA PHE A 98 -3.27 4.15 19.72
C PHE A 98 -3.08 2.78 20.39
N ARG A 99 -2.00 2.61 21.15
CA ARG A 99 -1.84 1.42 21.99
C ARG A 99 -2.86 1.41 23.13
N PRO A 100 -3.39 0.24 23.54
CA PRO A 100 -2.96 -1.09 23.11
C PRO A 100 -3.64 -1.63 21.84
N LEU A 101 -4.59 -0.91 21.24
CA LEU A 101 -5.43 -1.41 20.14
C LEU A 101 -4.71 -1.52 18.78
N VAL A 102 -3.62 -0.75 18.57
CA VAL A 102 -2.83 -0.82 17.34
C VAL A 102 -1.53 -1.59 17.56
N HIS A 103 -1.40 -2.69 16.84
CA HIS A 103 -0.26 -3.58 16.80
C HIS A 103 0.48 -3.43 15.48
N VAL A 104 1.81 -3.34 15.54
CA VAL A 104 2.65 -3.13 14.34
C VAL A 104 3.71 -4.21 14.26
N TYR A 105 3.94 -4.73 13.06
CA TYR A 105 4.85 -5.86 12.82
C TYR A 105 5.83 -5.51 11.70
N ASN A 106 7.14 -5.68 11.96
CA ASN A 106 8.18 -5.48 10.94
C ASN A 106 8.36 -6.75 10.10
N VAL A 107 7.37 -7.04 9.26
CA VAL A 107 7.33 -8.24 8.44
C VAL A 107 6.51 -7.96 7.18
N GLY A 108 6.94 -8.50 6.04
CA GLY A 108 6.15 -8.53 4.82
C GLY A 108 5.24 -9.76 4.78
N LEU A 109 4.21 -9.73 3.95
CA LEU A 109 3.29 -10.86 3.80
C LEU A 109 3.48 -11.50 2.44
N GLY A 110 3.50 -12.84 2.40
CA GLY A 110 3.75 -13.59 1.18
C GLY A 110 3.33 -15.05 1.29
N ASP A 111 3.83 -15.89 0.38
CA ASP A 111 3.43 -17.30 0.23
C ASP A 111 4.20 -18.27 1.14
N ALA A 112 5.40 -17.89 1.59
CA ALA A 112 6.22 -18.68 2.50
C ALA A 112 7.02 -17.81 3.49
N ASP A 113 7.50 -18.46 4.55
CA ASP A 113 8.36 -17.86 5.58
C ASP A 113 9.81 -17.87 5.08
N ARG A 114 10.37 -16.67 4.81
CA ARG A 114 11.74 -16.49 4.30
C ARG A 114 12.16 -15.03 4.30
N ASP A 115 13.47 -14.83 4.23
CA ASP A 115 14.05 -13.53 3.91
C ASP A 115 14.04 -13.30 2.39
N VAL A 116 13.59 -12.10 1.98
CA VAL A 116 13.41 -11.71 0.59
C VAL A 116 14.13 -10.39 0.33
N PRO A 117 14.83 -10.23 -0.81
CA PRO A 117 15.40 -8.95 -1.20
C PRO A 117 14.30 -7.97 -1.63
N PHE A 118 14.37 -6.75 -1.12
CA PHE A 118 13.50 -5.63 -1.47
C PHE A 118 14.32 -4.48 -2.03
N LYS A 119 13.72 -3.73 -2.96
CA LYS A 119 14.18 -2.39 -3.31
C LYS A 119 13.46 -1.36 -2.46
N PHE A 120 14.21 -0.69 -1.59
CA PHE A 120 13.74 0.45 -0.81
C PHE A 120 14.01 1.75 -1.57
N TYR A 121 12.98 2.57 -1.81
CA TYR A 121 13.11 3.86 -2.51
C TYR A 121 12.89 5.05 -1.55
N PRO A 122 13.93 5.68 -0.99
CA PRO A 122 13.77 6.72 0.03
C PRO A 122 13.03 7.99 -0.40
N ARG A 123 12.82 8.20 -1.70
CA ARG A 123 12.09 9.37 -2.26
C ARG A 123 10.73 8.99 -2.86
N ALA A 124 10.40 7.71 -2.82
CA ALA A 124 9.13 7.14 -3.27
C ALA A 124 8.85 5.94 -2.36
N CYS A 125 8.81 6.19 -1.04
CA CYS A 125 8.92 5.08 -0.08
C CYS A 125 7.72 4.14 -0.10
N ALA A 126 6.55 4.64 -0.52
CA ALA A 126 5.35 3.85 -0.79
C ALA A 126 5.64 2.72 -1.78
N ASP A 127 6.25 3.04 -2.93
CA ASP A 127 6.58 2.11 -4.01
C ASP A 127 7.69 1.07 -3.69
N SER A 128 8.10 0.90 -2.43
CA SER A 128 9.18 -0.03 -2.06
C SER A 128 8.69 -1.47 -2.11
N THR A 129 9.41 -2.35 -2.82
CA THR A 129 8.85 -3.65 -3.21
C THR A 129 9.90 -4.76 -3.35
N ALA A 130 9.46 -6.02 -3.20
CA ALA A 130 10.21 -7.23 -3.57
C ALA A 130 10.19 -7.51 -5.08
N THR A 131 9.27 -6.89 -5.82
CA THR A 131 9.11 -7.04 -7.28
C THR A 131 9.28 -5.68 -7.96
N PRO A 132 10.54 -5.22 -8.17
CA PRO A 132 10.80 -3.94 -8.79
C PRO A 132 10.22 -3.86 -10.20
N PHE A 133 9.78 -2.66 -10.58
CA PHE A 133 9.29 -2.41 -11.93
C PHE A 133 10.43 -2.37 -12.96
N GLU A 134 10.09 -2.68 -14.21
CA GLU A 134 10.97 -2.47 -15.35
C GLU A 134 11.10 -0.96 -15.64
N PHE A 135 12.30 -0.41 -15.42
CA PHE A 135 12.52 1.04 -15.42
C PHE A 135 12.14 1.70 -16.75
N ASP A 136 12.52 1.09 -17.88
CA ASP A 136 12.21 1.64 -19.21
C ASP A 136 10.71 1.60 -19.53
N ALA A 137 10.01 0.54 -19.09
CA ALA A 137 8.56 0.45 -19.22
C ALA A 137 7.85 1.52 -18.39
N LYS A 138 8.31 1.76 -17.14
CA LYS A 138 7.78 2.84 -16.29
C LYS A 138 8.02 4.21 -16.94
N VAL A 139 9.22 4.47 -17.48
CA VAL A 139 9.50 5.70 -18.22
C VAL A 139 8.55 5.88 -19.40
N ALA A 140 8.37 4.84 -20.23
CA ALA A 140 7.48 4.89 -21.38
C ALA A 140 6.04 5.24 -20.97
N ARG A 141 5.53 4.61 -19.90
CA ARG A 141 4.20 4.88 -19.37
C ARG A 141 4.03 6.32 -18.90
N TYR A 142 4.96 6.86 -18.11
CA TYR A 142 4.90 8.27 -17.67
C TYR A 142 5.00 9.27 -18.83
N VAL A 143 5.68 8.91 -19.93
CA VAL A 143 5.75 9.75 -21.12
C VAL A 143 4.44 9.73 -21.89
N GLU A 144 3.84 8.55 -22.06
CA GLU A 144 2.55 8.36 -22.72
C GLU A 144 1.43 9.09 -21.95
N THR A 145 1.43 8.97 -20.62
CA THR A 145 0.42 9.56 -19.74
C THR A 145 0.82 10.94 -19.21
N TYR A 146 1.86 11.57 -19.77
CA TYR A 146 2.49 12.79 -19.22
C TYR A 146 1.50 13.90 -18.88
N GLU A 147 0.47 14.08 -19.72
CA GLU A 147 -0.49 15.16 -19.56
C GLU A 147 -1.43 14.93 -18.36
N GLN A 148 -1.78 13.68 -18.10
CA GLN A 148 -2.63 13.25 -17.00
C GLN A 148 -1.83 13.01 -15.71
N SER A 149 -0.64 12.40 -15.81
CA SER A 149 0.17 12.00 -14.66
C SER A 149 1.05 13.14 -14.15
N ILE A 150 1.86 13.78 -14.99
CA ILE A 150 2.84 14.79 -14.52
C ILE A 150 2.25 16.19 -14.58
N ALA A 151 1.63 16.54 -15.71
CA ALA A 151 1.09 17.89 -15.91
C ALA A 151 -0.22 18.16 -15.16
N GLY A 152 -0.90 17.12 -14.67
CA GLY A 152 -2.04 17.24 -13.76
C GLY A 152 -1.62 17.85 -12.42
N ASP A 153 -0.52 17.36 -11.86
CA ASP A 153 0.01 17.84 -10.57
C ASP A 153 0.88 19.10 -10.71
N MET A 154 1.64 19.19 -11.80
CA MET A 154 2.52 20.33 -12.08
C MET A 154 2.13 20.96 -13.41
N PRO A 155 1.18 21.93 -13.43
CA PRO A 155 0.75 22.57 -14.66
C PRO A 155 1.89 23.21 -15.47
N VAL A 156 2.96 23.67 -14.80
CA VAL A 156 4.17 24.21 -15.45
C VAL A 156 4.87 23.18 -16.33
N ALA A 157 4.73 21.88 -16.04
CA ALA A 157 5.31 20.79 -16.82
C ALA A 157 4.73 20.70 -18.24
N LYS A 158 3.57 21.34 -18.52
CA LYS A 158 3.00 21.45 -19.87
C LYS A 158 3.90 22.22 -20.84
N LEU A 159 4.79 23.08 -20.34
CA LEU A 159 5.73 23.86 -21.15
C LEU A 159 6.89 23.03 -21.70
N VAL A 160 7.09 21.80 -21.22
CA VAL A 160 8.17 20.92 -21.70
C VAL A 160 7.83 20.41 -23.11
N PRO A 161 8.67 20.69 -24.13
CA PRO A 161 8.44 20.20 -25.49
C PRO A 161 8.33 18.67 -25.55
N ARG A 162 7.43 18.14 -26.39
CA ARG A 162 7.18 16.68 -26.52
C ARG A 162 8.47 15.87 -26.76
N ALA A 163 9.37 16.37 -27.60
CA ALA A 163 10.66 15.73 -27.88
C ALA A 163 11.58 15.62 -26.64
N TRP A 164 11.39 16.47 -25.63
CA TRP A 164 12.22 16.49 -24.41
C TRP A 164 11.58 15.71 -23.27
N ARG A 165 10.26 15.42 -23.32
CA ARG A 165 9.52 14.68 -22.29
C ARG A 165 10.22 13.35 -21.91
N PRO A 166 10.66 12.47 -22.82
CA PRO A 166 11.33 11.22 -22.43
C PRO A 166 12.57 11.42 -21.58
N ARG A 167 13.40 12.42 -21.93
CA ARG A 167 14.65 12.70 -21.22
C ARG A 167 14.39 13.31 -19.84
N VAL A 168 13.41 14.21 -19.74
CA VAL A 168 13.01 14.85 -18.48
C VAL A 168 12.41 13.81 -17.53
N VAL A 169 11.44 13.03 -18.02
CA VAL A 169 10.78 11.96 -17.24
C VAL A 169 11.80 10.94 -16.75
N ARG A 170 12.66 10.42 -17.64
CA ARG A 170 13.73 9.49 -17.27
C ARG A 170 14.63 10.04 -16.17
N SER A 171 15.06 11.29 -16.29
CA SER A 171 15.95 11.92 -15.31
C SER A 171 15.25 12.11 -13.95
N PHE A 172 13.97 12.48 -13.97
CA PHE A 172 13.15 12.61 -12.78
C PHE A 172 12.94 11.26 -12.09
N LEU A 173 12.49 10.24 -12.81
CA LEU A 173 12.25 8.89 -12.28
C LEU A 173 13.54 8.26 -11.75
N LYS A 174 14.68 8.40 -12.44
CA LYS A 174 15.97 7.92 -11.95
C LYS A 174 16.33 8.53 -10.59
N ARG A 175 15.95 9.78 -10.35
CA ARG A 175 16.19 10.48 -9.09
C ARG A 175 15.23 10.04 -7.98
N MET A 176 13.96 9.78 -8.31
CA MET A 176 12.93 9.33 -7.37
C MET A 176 13.18 7.88 -6.94
N TYR A 177 13.48 7.01 -7.90
CA TYR A 177 13.69 5.57 -7.69
C TYR A 177 15.17 5.20 -7.55
N ALA A 178 15.98 6.11 -7.00
CA ALA A 178 17.34 5.80 -6.57
C ALA A 178 17.27 4.92 -5.31
N GLY A 179 17.06 3.62 -5.53
CA GLY A 179 16.78 2.65 -4.47
C GLY A 179 18.01 2.04 -3.82
N GLN A 180 17.79 1.37 -2.69
CA GLN A 180 18.75 0.61 -1.91
C GLN A 180 18.26 -0.83 -1.81
N ASP A 181 19.18 -1.79 -1.90
CA ASP A 181 18.87 -3.19 -1.60
C ASP A 181 18.80 -3.39 -0.09
N VAL A 182 17.68 -3.92 0.37
CA VAL A 182 17.45 -4.30 1.76
C VAL A 182 16.91 -5.72 1.80
N THR A 183 17.13 -6.43 2.90
CA THR A 183 16.55 -7.75 3.11
C THR A 183 15.43 -7.62 4.13
N CYS A 184 14.24 -8.11 3.76
CA CYS A 184 13.06 -8.07 4.61
C CYS A 184 12.60 -9.49 4.90
N HIS A 185 12.14 -9.72 6.11
CA HIS A 185 11.52 -10.98 6.48
C HIS A 185 10.06 -11.00 5.99
N VAL A 186 9.66 -12.09 5.35
CA VAL A 186 8.30 -12.29 4.82
C VAL A 186 7.71 -13.55 5.42
N ARG A 187 6.43 -13.49 5.82
CA ARG A 187 5.70 -14.63 6.39
C ARG A 187 4.32 -14.82 5.73
N PRO A 188 3.79 -16.05 5.69
CA PRO A 188 2.40 -16.29 5.33
C PRO A 188 1.44 -15.68 6.34
N LEU A 189 0.40 -14.99 5.86
CA LEU A 189 -0.59 -14.39 6.76
C LEU A 189 -1.30 -15.45 7.62
N ARG A 190 -1.52 -16.67 7.09
CA ARG A 190 -2.11 -17.78 7.85
C ARG A 190 -1.36 -18.10 9.15
N ASP A 191 -0.02 -17.96 9.15
CA ASP A 191 0.80 -18.29 10.32
C ASP A 191 0.60 -17.23 11.41
N ILE A 192 0.49 -15.95 11.01
CA ILE A 192 0.22 -14.84 11.92
C ILE A 192 -1.22 -14.90 12.45
N ILE A 193 -2.20 -15.20 11.61
CA ILE A 193 -3.60 -15.40 12.02
C ILE A 193 -3.68 -16.49 13.10
N ALA A 194 -2.98 -17.61 12.91
CA ALA A 194 -2.94 -18.71 13.89
C ALA A 194 -2.19 -18.33 15.17
N GLU A 195 -1.02 -17.69 15.04
CA GLU A 195 -0.18 -17.24 16.17
C GLU A 195 -0.93 -16.27 17.10
N LEU A 196 -1.63 -15.30 16.50
CA LEU A 196 -2.38 -14.28 17.22
C LEU A 196 -3.80 -14.71 17.59
N ARG A 197 -4.25 -15.89 17.15
CA ARG A 197 -5.61 -16.42 17.35
C ARG A 197 -6.69 -15.44 16.87
N ILE A 198 -6.50 -14.91 15.67
CA ILE A 198 -7.46 -14.00 15.05
C ILE A 198 -8.63 -14.82 14.51
N ASP A 199 -9.79 -14.67 15.14
CA ASP A 199 -11.01 -15.42 14.80
C ASP A 199 -11.93 -14.64 13.85
N ARG A 200 -11.71 -13.33 13.69
CA ARG A 200 -12.50 -12.43 12.82
C ARG A 200 -11.62 -11.35 12.23
N ILE A 201 -11.86 -11.02 10.97
CA ILE A 201 -11.21 -9.93 10.25
C ILE A 201 -12.33 -9.12 9.57
N ASP A 202 -12.70 -8.00 10.16
CA ASP A 202 -13.76 -7.14 9.62
C ASP A 202 -13.30 -6.41 8.36
N LEU A 203 -11.99 -6.18 8.24
CA LEU A 203 -11.35 -5.59 7.08
C LEU A 203 -9.93 -6.14 6.87
N LEU A 204 -9.67 -6.65 5.67
CA LEU A 204 -8.35 -6.98 5.17
C LEU A 204 -7.96 -5.97 4.08
N LYS A 205 -7.06 -5.05 4.40
CA LYS A 205 -6.46 -4.14 3.42
C LYS A 205 -5.18 -4.78 2.89
N ILE A 206 -5.07 -4.88 1.56
CA ILE A 206 -3.90 -5.39 0.85
C ILE A 206 -3.46 -4.32 -0.15
N ASP A 207 -2.35 -3.68 0.16
CA ASP A 207 -1.64 -2.85 -0.82
C ASP A 207 -0.17 -3.12 -0.52
N ALA A 208 0.36 -4.07 -1.30
CA ALA A 208 1.65 -4.72 -1.06
C ALA A 208 2.62 -4.48 -2.22
N GLU A 209 2.34 -3.47 -3.05
CA GLU A 209 3.21 -2.96 -4.11
C GLU A 209 3.80 -4.10 -4.96
N ASN A 210 3.01 -4.61 -5.92
CA ASN A 210 3.37 -5.71 -6.84
C ASN A 210 3.43 -7.13 -6.24
N ALA A 211 3.02 -7.34 -4.99
CA ALA A 211 3.08 -8.64 -4.30
C ALA A 211 1.72 -9.27 -3.98
N GLU A 212 0.64 -8.85 -4.65
CA GLU A 212 -0.74 -9.24 -4.34
C GLU A 212 -0.95 -10.76 -4.44
N ARG A 213 -0.43 -11.40 -5.49
CA ARG A 213 -0.52 -12.86 -5.67
C ARG A 213 0.13 -13.60 -4.51
N GLN A 214 1.29 -13.13 -4.06
CA GLN A 214 2.07 -13.73 -2.99
C GLN A 214 1.34 -13.59 -1.65
N VAL A 215 0.79 -12.40 -1.36
CA VAL A 215 0.00 -12.14 -0.15
C VAL A 215 -1.23 -13.06 -0.09
N VAL A 216 -1.99 -13.14 -1.18
CA VAL A 216 -3.19 -14.00 -1.27
C VAL A 216 -2.83 -15.48 -1.14
N ALA A 217 -1.73 -15.94 -1.76
CA ALA A 217 -1.23 -17.31 -1.63
C ALA A 217 -0.74 -17.65 -0.20
N GLY A 218 -0.50 -16.63 0.63
CA GLY A 218 -0.19 -16.76 2.05
C GLY A 218 -1.37 -17.19 2.92
N MET A 219 -2.60 -17.19 2.40
CA MET A 219 -3.83 -17.55 3.12
C MET A 219 -4.40 -18.90 2.67
N LYS A 220 -5.19 -19.56 3.52
CA LYS A 220 -5.97 -20.77 3.17
C LYS A 220 -7.47 -20.51 3.28
N ASP A 221 -8.28 -21.43 2.76
CA ASP A 221 -9.75 -21.29 2.76
C ASP A 221 -10.36 -20.99 4.14
N PRO A 222 -9.95 -21.66 5.24
CA PRO A 222 -10.46 -21.34 6.59
C PRO A 222 -10.07 -19.93 7.07
N ASP A 223 -9.01 -19.34 6.53
CA ASP A 223 -8.63 -17.96 6.87
C ASP A 223 -9.53 -16.96 6.15
N TRP A 224 -9.88 -17.24 4.89
CA TRP A 224 -10.82 -16.43 4.12
C TRP A 224 -12.22 -16.43 4.74
N GLU A 225 -12.63 -17.48 5.43
CA GLU A 225 -13.92 -17.54 6.16
C GLU A 225 -14.03 -16.44 7.23
N LYS A 226 -12.92 -16.09 7.87
CA LYS A 226 -12.84 -15.06 8.94
C LYS A 226 -12.96 -13.63 8.40
N VAL A 227 -12.68 -13.42 7.11
CA VAL A 227 -12.65 -12.10 6.46
C VAL A 227 -14.05 -11.66 6.02
N ARG A 228 -14.46 -10.45 6.40
CA ARG A 228 -15.74 -9.83 6.04
C ARG A 228 -15.63 -8.88 4.86
N GLN A 229 -14.59 -8.05 4.84
CA GLN A 229 -14.34 -7.09 3.77
C GLN A 229 -12.87 -7.14 3.33
N VAL A 230 -12.65 -6.89 2.05
CA VAL A 230 -11.32 -6.76 1.45
C VAL A 230 -11.27 -5.43 0.71
N ALA A 231 -10.21 -4.66 0.92
CA ALA A 231 -9.80 -3.57 0.04
C ALA A 231 -8.41 -3.91 -0.49
N MET A 232 -8.30 -4.15 -1.79
CA MET A 232 -7.06 -4.60 -2.42
C MET A 232 -6.67 -3.63 -3.51
N GLU A 233 -5.46 -3.11 -3.45
CA GLU A 233 -4.81 -2.46 -4.58
C GLU A 233 -4.11 -3.50 -5.44
N VAL A 234 -4.34 -3.45 -6.75
CA VAL A 234 -3.89 -4.46 -7.70
C VAL A 234 -3.05 -3.83 -8.80
N HIS A 235 -1.78 -4.24 -8.87
CA HIS A 235 -0.79 -3.72 -9.81
C HIS A 235 -0.71 -4.57 -11.08
N THR A 236 -1.25 -4.07 -12.19
CA THR A 236 -1.27 -4.80 -13.49
C THR A 236 0.00 -4.65 -14.31
N HIS A 237 0.92 -3.81 -13.87
CA HIS A 237 2.13 -3.46 -14.61
C HIS A 237 3.33 -4.38 -14.31
N VAL A 238 3.09 -5.41 -13.50
CA VAL A 238 4.03 -6.49 -13.22
C VAL A 238 4.04 -7.51 -14.35
N ALA A 239 5.11 -8.30 -14.45
CA ALA A 239 5.18 -9.39 -15.42
C ALA A 239 4.03 -10.40 -15.21
N GLY A 240 3.25 -10.66 -16.25
CA GLY A 240 2.06 -11.52 -16.18
C GLY A 240 0.90 -10.91 -15.39
N GLY A 241 0.87 -9.58 -15.21
CA GLY A 241 -0.14 -8.84 -14.46
C GLY A 241 -1.34 -8.38 -15.28
N GLU A 242 -1.37 -8.65 -16.59
CA GLU A 242 -2.36 -8.11 -17.53
C GLU A 242 -3.80 -8.47 -17.16
N HIS A 243 -3.98 -9.64 -16.52
CA HIS A 243 -5.27 -10.15 -16.08
C HIS A 243 -5.42 -10.19 -14.55
N LEU A 244 -4.48 -9.59 -13.82
CA LEU A 244 -4.41 -9.74 -12.36
C LEU A 244 -5.67 -9.21 -11.66
N VAL A 245 -6.27 -8.12 -12.14
CA VAL A 245 -7.54 -7.61 -11.60
C VAL A 245 -8.64 -8.67 -11.71
N ALA A 246 -8.83 -9.26 -12.89
CA ALA A 246 -9.84 -10.30 -13.10
C ALA A 246 -9.55 -11.56 -12.26
N GLU A 247 -8.28 -11.93 -12.12
CA GLU A 247 -7.87 -13.04 -11.24
C GLU A 247 -8.22 -12.79 -9.79
N MET A 248 -7.90 -11.59 -9.26
CA MET A 248 -8.22 -11.23 -7.86
C MET A 248 -9.73 -11.13 -7.64
N GLN A 249 -10.49 -10.59 -8.60
CA GLN A 249 -11.95 -10.55 -8.54
C GLN A 249 -12.54 -11.97 -8.50
N ALA A 250 -12.17 -12.84 -9.43
CA ALA A 250 -12.66 -14.22 -9.48
C ALA A 250 -12.27 -15.03 -8.23
N MET A 251 -11.06 -14.80 -7.70
CA MET A 251 -10.62 -15.39 -6.44
C MET A 251 -11.54 -14.97 -5.28
N LEU A 252 -11.78 -13.67 -5.10
CA LEU A 252 -12.68 -13.16 -4.06
C LEU A 252 -14.11 -13.68 -4.23
N GLU A 253 -14.64 -13.69 -5.45
CA GLU A 253 -15.97 -14.26 -5.74
C GLU A 253 -16.06 -15.73 -5.35
N SER A 254 -15.02 -16.53 -5.63
CA SER A 254 -14.95 -17.94 -5.21
C SER A 254 -14.95 -18.14 -3.69
N LYS A 255 -14.59 -17.11 -2.92
CA LYS A 255 -14.64 -17.08 -1.44
C LYS A 255 -15.93 -16.46 -0.89
N GLY A 256 -16.92 -16.20 -1.74
CA GLY A 256 -18.24 -15.71 -1.34
C GLY A 256 -18.34 -14.20 -1.15
N PHE A 257 -17.37 -13.42 -1.67
CA PHE A 257 -17.45 -11.97 -1.66
C PHE A 257 -18.26 -11.47 -2.86
N ARG A 258 -19.10 -10.46 -2.62
CA ARG A 258 -19.59 -9.58 -3.69
C ARG A 258 -18.48 -8.58 -4.01
N VAL A 259 -18.00 -8.61 -5.25
CA VAL A 259 -16.87 -7.78 -5.67
C VAL A 259 -17.35 -6.52 -6.38
N THR A 260 -16.67 -5.41 -6.15
CA THR A 260 -16.95 -4.12 -6.79
C THR A 260 -15.61 -3.47 -7.16
N PRO A 261 -15.43 -3.03 -8.42
CA PRO A 261 -14.23 -2.29 -8.79
C PRO A 261 -14.23 -0.92 -8.12
N GLY A 262 -13.05 -0.41 -7.80
CA GLY A 262 -12.91 0.97 -7.38
C GLY A 262 -13.18 1.96 -8.50
N ALA A 263 -13.43 3.21 -8.13
CA ALA A 263 -13.56 4.30 -9.09
C ALA A 263 -12.23 4.53 -9.81
N GLU A 264 -12.31 4.96 -11.08
CA GLU A 264 -11.13 5.39 -11.82
C GLU A 264 -10.41 6.53 -11.07
N SER A 265 -9.10 6.38 -10.95
CA SER A 265 -8.22 7.36 -10.31
C SER A 265 -7.01 7.63 -11.20
N ARG A 266 -6.12 8.51 -10.74
CA ARG A 266 -4.82 8.69 -11.40
C ARG A 266 -4.00 7.39 -11.41
N GLU A 267 -4.12 6.57 -10.38
CA GLU A 267 -3.44 5.28 -10.27
C GLU A 267 -3.93 4.27 -11.32
N THR A 268 -5.20 4.34 -11.70
CA THR A 268 -5.76 3.55 -12.81
C THR A 268 -5.02 3.81 -14.13
N ILE A 269 -4.62 5.06 -14.39
CA ILE A 269 -3.81 5.45 -15.55
C ILE A 269 -2.42 4.81 -15.49
N MET A 270 -1.90 4.58 -14.29
CA MET A 270 -0.63 3.93 -14.04
C MET A 270 -0.74 2.39 -13.99
N GLY A 271 -1.94 1.84 -14.19
CA GLY A 271 -2.21 0.40 -14.18
C GLY A 271 -2.37 -0.17 -12.77
N VAL A 272 -2.81 0.65 -11.83
CA VAL A 272 -3.06 0.29 -10.44
C VAL A 272 -4.55 0.46 -10.15
N PHE A 273 -5.20 -0.58 -9.65
CA PHE A 273 -6.66 -0.65 -9.54
C PHE A 273 -7.09 -1.07 -8.15
N MET A 274 -8.09 -0.40 -7.61
CA MET A 274 -8.75 -0.85 -6.37
C MET A 274 -9.79 -1.94 -6.68
N VAL A 275 -9.78 -3.00 -5.87
CA VAL A 275 -10.76 -4.08 -5.86
C VAL A 275 -11.33 -4.19 -4.45
N TYR A 276 -12.66 -4.08 -4.34
CA TYR A 276 -13.38 -4.22 -3.08
C TYR A 276 -14.15 -5.53 -3.06
N GLY A 277 -14.03 -6.29 -1.98
CA GLY A 277 -14.84 -7.48 -1.73
C GLY A 277 -15.63 -7.33 -0.43
N LYS A 278 -16.93 -7.63 -0.44
CA LYS A 278 -17.76 -7.68 0.78
C LYS A 278 -18.55 -8.96 0.86
N LYS A 279 -18.47 -9.66 1.98
CA LYS A 279 -19.41 -10.77 2.23
C LYS A 279 -20.79 -10.21 2.60
N PRO A 280 -21.88 -10.90 2.22
CA PRO A 280 -23.20 -10.59 2.75
C PRO A 280 -23.19 -10.61 4.29
N PRO A 281 -24.06 -9.82 4.94
CA PRO A 281 -24.34 -10.00 6.36
C PRO A 281 -24.73 -11.46 6.62
N ALA A 282 -24.19 -12.03 7.70
CA ALA A 282 -24.57 -13.37 8.16
C ALA A 282 -26.01 -13.38 8.69
#